data_AF-A0A378QRV2-F1
#
_entry.id   AF-A0A378QRV2-F1
#
_cell.length_a   1.000
_cell.length_b   1.000
_cell.length_c   1.000
_cell.angle_alpha   90.00
_cell.angle_beta   90.00
_cell.angle_gamma   90.00
#
_symmetry.space_group_name_H-M   'P 1'
#
loop_
_entity.id
_entity.type
_entity.pdbx_description
1 polymer ?
#
loop_
_entity_poly.entity_id
_entity_poly.type
_entity_poly.pdbx_seq_one_letter_code
_entity_poly.pdbx_strand_id
1 'polypeptide(L)'
;MVYHTNKQTAYSAGKWERIQKTKDFLPFLQYLPSASVNKRDGHKAYYGIVRPVDDPIWQSIFPPNGFGCRCAVKQISKSKALELGITDDDKINKLPVPDFDSNFDRLGSLLRLAEDKHGVAFADKLGADLKDEMIAYAVKAGVARQKLSHILPNSQNALNLAKDPNGKSRLSEGVLADQWEQFHKVKLERYDGGKHKVLVQNDPADYAIVDLAQEPTAWVTLDFMFTLEPDANKAEFNRSFYKSDKAWEKRQNRILQHLAKADFVPMYLRYLDSKALVKIIGFVLSLPKDLQEKIILIE
;
A
#
# COMPACT_ATOMS: atom_id res chain seq x y z
N MET A 1 -27.14 -13.20 1.17
CA MET A 1 -25.96 -13.54 0.34
C MET A 1 -24.71 -12.76 0.76
N VAL A 2 -24.79 -11.44 0.97
CA VAL A 2 -23.66 -10.60 1.41
C VAL A 2 -23.13 -10.96 2.81
N TYR A 3 -24.00 -11.23 3.79
CA TYR A 3 -23.61 -11.60 5.16
C TYR A 3 -22.72 -12.86 5.23
N HIS A 4 -23.09 -13.94 4.52
CA HIS A 4 -22.33 -15.18 4.53
C HIS A 4 -20.95 -15.01 3.89
N THR A 5 -20.86 -14.24 2.80
CA THR A 5 -19.60 -13.92 2.15
C THR A 5 -18.70 -13.13 3.09
N ASN A 6 -19.20 -12.06 3.70
CA ASN A 6 -18.42 -11.24 4.62
C ASN A 6 -17.91 -12.04 5.82
N LYS A 7 -18.75 -12.94 6.38
CA LYS A 7 -18.37 -13.83 7.49
C LYS A 7 -17.26 -14.81 7.10
N GLN A 8 -17.37 -15.42 5.92
CA GLN A 8 -16.37 -16.37 5.44
C GLN A 8 -15.04 -15.69 5.13
N THR A 9 -15.11 -14.49 4.59
CA THR A 9 -13.97 -13.61 4.32
C THR A 9 -13.27 -13.17 5.61
N ALA A 10 -14.01 -12.80 6.66
CA ALA A 10 -13.45 -12.50 7.98
C ALA A 10 -12.76 -13.72 8.61
N TYR A 11 -13.39 -14.90 8.49
CA TYR A 11 -12.79 -16.16 8.96
C TYR A 11 -11.49 -16.49 8.21
N SER A 12 -11.45 -16.27 6.89
CA SER A 12 -10.25 -16.44 6.07
C SER A 12 -9.11 -15.52 6.52
N ALA A 13 -9.39 -14.24 6.77
CA ALA A 13 -8.39 -13.30 7.28
C ALA A 13 -7.81 -13.75 8.63
N GLY A 14 -8.66 -14.16 9.58
CA GLY A 14 -8.19 -14.69 10.87
C GLY A 14 -7.41 -16.01 10.74
N LYS A 15 -7.75 -16.85 9.74
CA LYS A 15 -6.98 -18.05 9.43
C LYS A 15 -5.60 -17.71 8.88
N TRP A 16 -5.50 -16.72 7.98
CA TRP A 16 -4.22 -16.24 7.46
C TRP A 16 -3.31 -15.69 8.57
N GLU A 17 -3.85 -14.91 9.49
CA GLU A 17 -3.10 -14.39 10.64
C GLU A 17 -2.51 -15.54 11.49
N ARG A 18 -3.30 -16.58 11.74
CA ARG A 18 -2.81 -17.77 12.47
C ARG A 18 -1.73 -18.51 11.69
N ILE A 19 -1.87 -18.63 10.37
CA ILE A 19 -0.86 -19.24 9.50
C ILE A 19 0.45 -18.48 9.62
N GLN A 20 0.41 -17.15 9.52
CA GLN A 20 1.60 -16.31 9.64
C GLN A 20 2.29 -16.47 11.01
N LYS A 21 1.52 -16.63 12.09
CA LYS A 21 2.07 -16.87 13.44
C LYS A 21 2.71 -18.25 13.62
N THR A 22 2.32 -19.26 12.83
CA THR A 22 2.79 -20.65 12.97
C THR A 22 3.69 -21.12 11.85
N LYS A 23 4.05 -20.25 10.90
CA LYS A 23 4.79 -20.61 9.70
C LYS A 23 6.18 -21.18 9.98
N ASP A 24 6.80 -20.82 11.10
CA ASP A 24 8.10 -21.37 11.50
C ASP A 24 8.03 -22.89 11.76
N PHE A 25 6.88 -23.39 12.23
CA PHE A 25 6.65 -24.81 12.49
C PHE A 25 6.04 -25.54 11.30
N LEU A 26 5.16 -24.86 10.55
CA LEU A 26 4.46 -25.42 9.39
C LEU A 26 4.62 -24.48 8.17
N PRO A 27 5.79 -24.49 7.51
CA PRO A 27 6.16 -23.45 6.55
C PRO A 27 5.50 -23.58 5.17
N PHE A 28 4.65 -24.59 4.94
CA PHE A 28 4.01 -24.83 3.66
C PHE A 28 2.49 -24.88 3.77
N LEU A 29 1.82 -24.52 2.68
CA LEU A 29 0.38 -24.63 2.52
C LEU A 29 0.04 -25.61 1.41
N GLN A 30 -0.97 -26.45 1.65
CA GLN A 30 -1.62 -27.27 0.64
C GLN A 30 -3.03 -26.74 0.39
N TYR A 31 -3.38 -26.56 -0.88
CA TYR A 31 -4.73 -26.22 -1.30
C TYR A 31 -5.63 -27.47 -1.32
N LEU A 32 -6.77 -27.42 -0.63
CA LEU A 32 -7.70 -28.53 -0.50
C LEU A 32 -8.90 -28.42 -1.46
N PRO A 33 -9.47 -29.56 -1.89
CA PRO A 33 -10.70 -29.58 -2.65
C PRO A 33 -11.87 -28.89 -1.94
N SER A 34 -12.75 -28.26 -2.71
CA SER A 34 -13.95 -27.62 -2.18
C SER A 34 -14.92 -28.64 -1.56
N ALA A 35 -15.50 -28.29 -0.42
CA ALA A 35 -16.62 -29.01 0.20
C ALA A 35 -18.00 -28.65 -0.40
N SER A 36 -18.04 -27.87 -1.49
CA SER A 36 -19.27 -27.56 -2.21
C SER A 36 -19.78 -28.76 -3.01
N VAL A 37 -21.11 -28.89 -3.11
CA VAL A 37 -21.77 -29.84 -4.02
C VAL A 37 -21.46 -29.49 -5.47
N ASN A 38 -21.65 -28.22 -5.83
CA ASN A 38 -21.28 -27.70 -7.15
C ASN A 38 -19.90 -27.03 -7.06
N LYS A 39 -18.87 -27.76 -7.49
CA LYS A 39 -17.46 -27.28 -7.49
C LYS A 39 -17.18 -26.56 -8.80
N ARG A 40 -16.72 -25.31 -8.72
CA ARG A 40 -16.31 -24.52 -9.90
C ARG A 40 -15.06 -25.13 -10.54
N ASP A 41 -15.06 -25.25 -11.86
CA ASP A 41 -13.93 -25.84 -12.59
C ASP A 41 -12.65 -25.02 -12.46
N GLY A 42 -12.74 -23.68 -12.49
CA GLY A 42 -11.59 -22.80 -12.26
C GLY A 42 -10.88 -23.08 -10.93
N HIS A 43 -11.64 -23.40 -9.87
CA HIS A 43 -11.04 -23.71 -8.57
C HIS A 43 -10.38 -25.09 -8.50
N LYS A 44 -10.79 -26.03 -9.35
CA LYS A 44 -10.20 -27.39 -9.38
C LYS A 44 -8.74 -27.36 -9.80
N ALA A 45 -8.36 -26.38 -10.63
CA ALA A 45 -6.97 -26.16 -11.02
C ALA A 45 -6.05 -25.87 -9.82
N TYR A 46 -6.59 -25.35 -8.72
CA TYR A 46 -5.81 -25.07 -7.51
C TYR A 46 -5.60 -26.30 -6.63
N TYR A 47 -6.37 -27.38 -6.82
CA TYR A 47 -6.37 -28.50 -5.86
C TYR A 47 -5.01 -29.20 -5.83
N GLY A 48 -4.51 -29.43 -4.62
CA GLY A 48 -3.24 -30.09 -4.40
C GLY A 48 -2.01 -29.21 -4.63
N ILE A 49 -2.17 -27.92 -4.95
CA ILE A 49 -1.04 -26.98 -4.96
C ILE A 49 -0.38 -26.99 -3.58
N VAL A 50 0.94 -27.13 -3.57
CA VAL A 50 1.78 -27.06 -2.37
C VAL A 50 2.86 -26.01 -2.59
N ARG A 51 2.86 -24.94 -1.79
CA ARG A 51 3.86 -23.86 -1.84
C ARG A 51 4.20 -23.35 -0.43
N PRO A 52 5.36 -22.72 -0.23
CA PRO A 52 5.70 -22.05 1.01
C PRO A 52 4.61 -21.05 1.43
N VAL A 53 4.43 -20.82 2.74
CA VAL A 53 3.46 -19.85 3.28
C VAL A 53 3.69 -18.44 2.71
N ASP A 54 4.95 -18.05 2.55
CA ASP A 54 5.35 -16.72 2.07
C ASP A 54 5.36 -16.60 0.54
N ASP A 55 4.85 -17.63 -0.17
CA ASP A 55 4.74 -17.57 -1.61
C ASP A 55 3.68 -16.55 -2.07
N PRO A 56 3.99 -15.65 -3.01
CA PRO A 56 3.04 -14.64 -3.50
C PRO A 56 1.76 -15.24 -4.10
N ILE A 57 1.76 -16.50 -4.57
CA ILE A 57 0.55 -17.10 -5.16
C ILE A 57 -0.63 -17.11 -4.19
N TRP A 58 -0.37 -17.21 -2.88
CA TRP A 58 -1.42 -17.19 -1.87
C TRP A 58 -2.14 -15.84 -1.79
N GLN A 59 -1.55 -14.75 -2.27
CA GLN A 59 -2.26 -13.49 -2.35
C GLN A 59 -3.40 -13.55 -3.38
N SER A 60 -3.25 -14.35 -4.43
CA SER A 60 -4.26 -14.50 -5.47
C SER A 60 -5.27 -15.60 -5.10
N ILE A 61 -4.78 -16.79 -4.76
CA ILE A 61 -5.63 -17.99 -4.68
C ILE A 61 -6.08 -18.36 -3.26
N PHE A 62 -5.77 -17.61 -2.19
CA PHE A 62 -6.15 -18.02 -0.85
C PHE A 62 -7.67 -17.94 -0.60
N PRO A 63 -8.37 -19.04 -0.30
CA PRO A 63 -9.83 -19.01 -0.20
C PRO A 63 -10.37 -17.97 0.81
N PRO A 64 -11.49 -17.28 0.53
CA PRO A 64 -12.46 -17.59 -0.54
C PRO A 64 -12.18 -16.89 -1.89
N ASN A 65 -12.12 -17.69 -2.95
CA ASN A 65 -11.88 -17.22 -4.34
C ASN A 65 -13.18 -16.91 -5.12
N GLY A 66 -14.29 -16.68 -4.41
CA GLY A 66 -15.63 -16.80 -4.99
C GLY A 66 -16.73 -16.57 -3.97
N PHE A 67 -17.84 -15.93 -4.37
CA PHE A 67 -19.08 -15.99 -3.61
C PHE A 67 -19.46 -17.46 -3.33
N GLY A 68 -19.72 -17.81 -2.07
CA GLY A 68 -20.05 -19.18 -1.68
C GLY A 68 -18.93 -20.22 -1.88
N CYS A 69 -17.67 -19.79 -2.08
CA CYS A 69 -16.53 -20.70 -2.19
C CYS A 69 -16.36 -21.51 -0.90
N ARG A 70 -16.24 -22.84 -0.98
CA ARG A 70 -15.96 -23.72 0.18
C ARG A 70 -14.61 -24.42 0.07
N CYS A 71 -13.65 -23.80 -0.62
CA CYS A 71 -12.27 -24.27 -0.64
C CYS A 71 -11.57 -23.92 0.68
N ALA A 72 -10.48 -24.64 0.98
CA ALA A 72 -9.67 -24.40 2.17
C ALA A 72 -8.20 -24.65 1.86
N VAL A 73 -7.32 -24.13 2.71
CA VAL A 73 -5.90 -24.51 2.75
C VAL A 73 -5.57 -25.24 4.05
N LYS A 74 -4.51 -26.05 4.03
CA LYS A 74 -3.96 -26.72 5.22
C LYS A 74 -2.47 -26.39 5.35
N GLN A 75 -2.04 -26.03 6.56
CA GLN A 75 -0.62 -25.93 6.90
C GLN A 75 0.01 -27.32 7.03
N ILE A 76 1.18 -27.51 6.42
CA ILE A 76 1.91 -28.76 6.41
C ILE A 76 3.40 -28.52 6.71
N SER A 77 4.07 -29.55 7.22
CA SER A 77 5.51 -29.51 7.47
C SER A 77 6.30 -29.59 6.17
N LYS A 78 7.57 -29.20 6.20
CA LYS A 78 8.49 -29.33 5.05
C LYS A 78 8.61 -30.78 4.56
N SER A 79 8.68 -31.75 5.48
CA SER A 79 8.72 -33.18 5.13
C SER A 79 7.47 -33.60 4.38
N LYS A 80 6.28 -33.18 4.83
CA LYS A 80 5.02 -33.49 4.14
C LYS A 80 4.91 -32.78 2.79
N ALA A 81 5.44 -31.56 2.67
CA ALA A 81 5.48 -30.84 1.41
C ALA A 81 6.35 -31.54 0.36
N LEU A 82 7.51 -32.08 0.77
CA LEU A 82 8.37 -32.88 -0.11
C LEU A 82 7.71 -34.18 -0.53
N GLU A 83 7.00 -34.86 0.37
CA GLU A 83 6.23 -36.08 0.06
C GLU A 83 5.11 -35.83 -0.96
N LEU A 84 4.38 -34.71 -0.82
CA LEU A 84 3.29 -34.34 -1.72
C LEU A 84 3.77 -33.72 -3.04
N GLY A 85 5.03 -33.29 -3.11
CA GLY A 85 5.60 -32.54 -4.21
C GLY A 85 5.31 -31.04 -4.10
N ILE A 86 6.36 -30.23 -3.94
CA ILE A 86 6.25 -28.77 -4.00
C ILE A 86 5.93 -28.39 -5.46
N THR A 87 4.86 -27.64 -5.64
CA THR A 87 4.41 -27.23 -6.97
C THR A 87 5.42 -26.28 -7.61
N ASP A 88 5.73 -26.50 -8.87
CA ASP A 88 6.66 -25.72 -9.68
C ASP A 88 6.03 -24.44 -10.25
N ASP A 89 6.86 -23.45 -10.54
CA ASP A 89 6.40 -22.13 -11.02
C ASP A 89 5.69 -22.22 -12.38
N ASP A 90 6.09 -23.17 -13.25
CA ASP A 90 5.45 -23.39 -14.55
C ASP A 90 3.97 -23.79 -14.43
N LYS A 91 3.63 -24.57 -13.40
CA LYS A 91 2.25 -24.93 -13.11
C LYS A 91 1.49 -23.77 -12.48
N ILE A 92 2.14 -22.97 -11.63
CA ILE A 92 1.55 -21.76 -11.03
C ILE A 92 1.19 -20.72 -12.10
N ASN A 93 2.08 -20.49 -13.07
CA ASN A 93 1.90 -19.50 -14.13
C ASN A 93 0.75 -19.83 -15.10
N LYS A 94 0.27 -21.08 -15.12
CA LYS A 94 -0.84 -21.55 -15.97
C LYS A 94 -2.19 -21.59 -15.24
N LEU A 95 -2.24 -21.14 -13.98
CA LEU A 95 -3.46 -21.20 -13.19
C LEU A 95 -4.50 -20.18 -13.68
N PRO A 96 -5.80 -20.54 -13.65
CA PRO A 96 -6.85 -19.58 -13.95
C PRO A 96 -6.86 -18.47 -12.90
N VAL A 97 -7.21 -17.26 -13.33
CA VAL A 97 -7.42 -16.12 -12.44
C VAL A 97 -8.71 -16.37 -11.63
N PRO A 98 -8.69 -16.21 -10.29
CA PRO A 98 -9.87 -16.44 -9.47
C PRO A 98 -10.96 -15.37 -9.72
N ASP A 99 -12.23 -15.74 -9.47
CA ASP A 99 -13.39 -14.84 -9.64
C ASP A 99 -13.35 -13.62 -8.70
N PHE A 100 -12.54 -13.70 -7.63
CA PHE A 100 -12.22 -12.61 -6.69
C PHE A 100 -10.73 -12.62 -6.41
N ASP A 101 -10.10 -11.44 -6.39
CA ASP A 101 -8.83 -11.32 -5.68
C ASP A 101 -9.11 -11.45 -4.19
N SER A 102 -8.61 -12.53 -3.62
CA SER A 102 -8.78 -12.82 -2.21
C SER A 102 -7.86 -11.94 -1.34
N ASN A 103 -8.36 -11.59 -0.15
CA ASN A 103 -7.73 -10.87 0.97
C ASN A 103 -6.92 -9.56 0.79
N PHE A 104 -6.30 -9.25 -0.35
CA PHE A 104 -5.26 -8.20 -0.43
C PHE A 104 -5.62 -6.96 -1.28
N ASP A 105 -6.62 -7.01 -2.18
CA ASP A 105 -7.11 -5.83 -2.94
C ASP A 105 -8.65 -5.82 -3.15
N ARG A 106 -9.41 -6.10 -2.09
CA ARG A 106 -10.88 -6.25 -2.20
C ARG A 106 -11.58 -5.00 -2.71
N LEU A 107 -11.09 -3.82 -2.33
CA LEU A 107 -11.67 -2.56 -2.76
C LEU A 107 -11.35 -2.28 -4.24
N GLY A 108 -10.13 -2.60 -4.70
CA GLY A 108 -9.79 -2.56 -6.12
C GLY A 108 -10.58 -3.57 -6.95
N SER A 109 -10.91 -4.75 -6.41
CA SER A 109 -11.81 -5.71 -7.06
C SER A 109 -13.25 -5.22 -7.12
N LEU A 110 -13.73 -4.56 -6.06
CA LEU A 110 -15.08 -3.99 -6.03
C LEU A 110 -15.25 -2.88 -7.06
N LEU A 111 -14.24 -2.00 -7.21
CA LEU A 111 -14.24 -0.97 -8.24
C LEU A 111 -14.22 -1.55 -9.66
N ARG A 112 -13.40 -2.58 -9.91
CA ARG A 112 -13.42 -3.31 -11.19
C ARG A 112 -14.78 -3.95 -11.47
N LEU A 113 -15.36 -4.63 -10.49
CA LEU A 113 -16.68 -5.24 -10.64
C LEU A 113 -17.77 -4.19 -10.92
N ALA A 114 -17.69 -3.03 -10.27
CA ALA A 114 -18.59 -1.91 -10.50
C ALA A 114 -18.47 -1.39 -11.93
N GLU A 115 -17.25 -1.26 -12.45
CA GLU A 115 -16.98 -0.89 -13.84
C GLU A 115 -17.55 -1.91 -14.82
N ASP A 116 -17.25 -3.21 -14.60
CA ASP A 116 -17.71 -4.31 -15.47
C ASP A 116 -19.25 -4.43 -15.52
N LYS A 117 -19.95 -4.10 -14.43
CA LYS A 117 -21.41 -4.26 -14.31
C LYS A 117 -22.21 -3.01 -14.61
N HIS A 118 -21.66 -1.83 -14.32
CA HIS A 118 -22.39 -0.56 -14.33
C HIS A 118 -21.67 0.55 -15.10
N GLY A 119 -20.50 0.27 -15.67
CA GLY A 119 -19.72 1.20 -16.47
C GLY A 119 -18.82 2.12 -15.64
N VAL A 120 -17.90 2.79 -16.34
CA VAL A 120 -16.84 3.63 -15.78
C VAL A 120 -17.40 4.76 -14.90
N ALA A 121 -18.44 5.45 -15.35
CA ALA A 121 -19.01 6.58 -14.59
C ALA A 121 -19.56 6.18 -13.21
N PHE A 122 -20.14 4.98 -13.10
CA PHE A 122 -20.60 4.45 -11.81
C PHE A 122 -19.43 4.07 -10.92
N ALA A 123 -18.43 3.39 -11.47
CA ALA A 123 -17.21 3.01 -10.74
C ALA A 123 -16.44 4.23 -10.23
N ASP A 124 -16.33 5.29 -11.03
CA ASP A 124 -15.68 6.55 -10.66
C ASP A 124 -16.41 7.23 -9.50
N LYS A 125 -17.74 7.32 -9.56
CA LYS A 125 -18.55 7.87 -8.48
C LYS A 125 -18.38 7.07 -7.20
N LEU A 126 -18.49 5.74 -7.29
CA LEU A 126 -18.28 4.85 -6.15
C LEU A 126 -16.86 5.00 -5.57
N GLY A 127 -15.85 5.16 -6.43
CA GLY A 127 -14.48 5.41 -6.02
C GLY A 127 -14.31 6.75 -5.30
N ALA A 128 -14.99 7.80 -5.74
CA ALA A 128 -14.99 9.09 -5.08
C ALA A 128 -15.65 9.01 -3.68
N ASP A 129 -16.80 8.36 -3.58
CA ASP A 129 -17.49 8.14 -2.30
C ASP A 129 -16.60 7.33 -1.33
N LEU A 130 -15.96 6.27 -1.83
CA LEU A 130 -15.03 5.45 -1.06
C LEU A 130 -13.79 6.23 -0.61
N LYS A 131 -13.27 7.13 -1.43
CA LYS A 131 -12.10 7.95 -1.09
C LYS A 131 -12.36 8.77 0.18
N ASP A 132 -13.48 9.46 0.25
CA ASP A 132 -13.81 10.33 1.38
C ASP A 132 -14.00 9.51 2.67
N GLU A 133 -14.69 8.37 2.57
CA GLU A 133 -14.88 7.42 3.67
C GLU A 133 -13.56 6.82 4.15
N MET A 134 -12.66 6.43 3.24
CA MET A 134 -11.36 5.86 3.60
C MET A 134 -10.46 6.87 4.30
N ILE A 135 -10.41 8.11 3.82
CA ILE A 135 -9.67 9.17 4.50
C ILE A 135 -10.27 9.43 5.88
N ALA A 136 -11.59 9.53 6.00
CA ALA A 136 -12.26 9.71 7.29
C ALA A 136 -11.94 8.57 8.26
N TYR A 137 -11.91 7.32 7.77
CA TYR A 137 -11.55 6.15 8.56
C TYR A 137 -10.07 6.18 8.97
N ALA A 138 -9.15 6.54 8.07
CA ALA A 138 -7.72 6.68 8.39
C ALA A 138 -7.49 7.73 9.49
N VAL A 139 -8.17 8.87 9.41
CA VAL A 139 -8.14 9.90 10.45
C VAL A 139 -8.68 9.37 11.78
N LYS A 140 -9.81 8.65 11.77
CA LYS A 140 -10.37 8.02 12.97
C LYS A 140 -9.42 6.98 13.56
N ALA A 141 -8.62 6.33 12.72
CA ALA A 141 -7.59 5.38 13.15
C ALA A 141 -6.33 6.07 13.71
N GLY A 142 -6.22 7.39 13.65
CA GLY A 142 -5.10 8.16 14.21
C GLY A 142 -4.08 8.67 13.18
N VAL A 143 -4.32 8.48 11.89
CA VAL A 143 -3.46 9.06 10.84
C VAL A 143 -3.75 10.55 10.72
N ALA A 144 -2.72 11.39 10.76
CA ALA A 144 -2.90 12.83 10.66
C ALA A 144 -3.35 13.23 9.24
N ARG A 145 -4.20 14.27 9.16
CA ARG A 145 -4.67 14.86 7.89
C ARG A 145 -4.46 16.37 7.93
N GLN A 146 -3.92 16.93 6.86
CA GLN A 146 -3.70 18.35 6.69
C GLN A 146 -4.17 18.80 5.31
N LYS A 147 -4.83 19.95 5.26
CA LYS A 147 -5.36 20.50 4.01
C LYS A 147 -4.50 21.70 3.62
N LEU A 148 -3.57 21.51 2.69
CA LEU A 148 -2.61 22.54 2.26
C LEU A 148 -3.02 23.21 0.94
N SER A 149 -3.98 22.64 0.23
CA SER A 149 -4.52 23.10 -1.07
C SER A 149 -4.97 24.57 -1.14
N HIS A 150 -5.27 25.21 -0.01
CA HIS A 150 -5.70 26.62 0.04
C HIS A 150 -4.54 27.61 0.20
N ILE A 151 -3.33 27.12 0.49
CA ILE A 151 -2.15 27.95 0.71
C ILE A 151 -1.49 28.23 -0.64
N LEU A 152 -1.34 29.50 -0.97
CA LEU A 152 -0.62 29.91 -2.17
C LEU A 152 0.89 29.85 -1.90
N PRO A 153 1.65 29.07 -2.68
CA PRO A 153 3.09 28.96 -2.46
C PRO A 153 3.81 30.26 -2.81
N ASN A 154 4.82 30.62 -2.03
CA ASN A 154 5.77 31.65 -2.39
C ASN A 154 6.74 31.08 -3.44
N SER A 155 6.62 31.54 -4.69
CA SER A 155 7.42 31.01 -5.81
C SER A 155 8.93 31.05 -5.58
N GLN A 156 9.45 32.10 -4.94
CA GLN A 156 10.89 32.22 -4.72
C GLN A 156 11.38 31.24 -3.65
N ASN A 157 10.62 31.11 -2.56
CA ASN A 157 10.97 30.18 -1.48
C ASN A 157 10.83 28.73 -1.95
N ALA A 158 9.76 28.40 -2.68
CA ALA A 158 9.57 27.09 -3.29
C ALA A 158 10.73 26.72 -4.24
N LEU A 159 11.21 27.67 -5.05
CA LEU A 159 12.37 27.46 -5.93
C LEU A 159 13.68 27.23 -5.15
N ASN A 160 13.82 27.86 -3.98
CA ASN A 160 14.99 27.63 -3.12
C ASN A 160 14.92 26.23 -2.48
N LEU A 161 13.74 25.85 -1.96
CA LEU A 161 13.49 24.54 -1.36
C LEU A 161 13.51 23.40 -2.39
N ALA A 162 13.29 23.69 -3.68
CA ALA A 162 13.34 22.70 -4.75
C ALA A 162 14.77 22.26 -5.14
N LYS A 163 15.78 23.08 -4.86
CA LYS A 163 17.17 22.80 -5.27
C LYS A 163 17.76 21.69 -4.40
N ASP A 164 18.09 20.56 -5.02
CA ASP A 164 18.89 19.49 -4.40
C ASP A 164 20.38 19.93 -4.34
N PRO A 165 21.13 19.57 -3.28
CA PRO A 165 22.59 19.67 -3.24
C PRO A 165 23.30 19.14 -4.49
N ASN A 166 22.73 18.14 -5.16
CA ASN A 166 23.27 17.51 -6.37
C ASN A 166 22.85 18.19 -7.69
N GLY A 167 22.19 19.35 -7.63
CA GLY A 167 21.82 20.15 -8.81
C GLY A 167 20.54 19.71 -9.55
N LYS A 168 19.84 18.68 -9.07
CA LYS A 168 18.50 18.33 -9.56
C LYS A 168 17.45 19.20 -8.88
N SER A 169 16.55 19.83 -9.64
CA SER A 169 15.44 20.59 -9.06
C SER A 169 14.20 19.71 -9.01
N ARG A 170 13.55 19.64 -7.84
CA ARG A 170 12.24 19.00 -7.67
C ARG A 170 11.23 20.08 -7.30
N LEU A 171 10.68 20.73 -8.32
CA LEU A 171 9.85 21.92 -8.15
C LEU A 171 8.60 21.59 -7.33
N SER A 172 7.98 20.45 -7.59
CA SER A 172 6.74 20.07 -6.91
C SER A 172 6.93 19.73 -5.44
N GLU A 173 8.10 19.18 -5.07
CA GLU A 173 8.48 19.03 -3.65
C GLU A 173 8.73 20.39 -3.00
N GLY A 174 9.46 21.29 -3.66
CA GLY A 174 9.72 22.64 -3.13
C GLY A 174 8.45 23.46 -2.91
N VAL A 175 7.46 23.34 -3.80
CA VAL A 175 6.13 23.97 -3.64
C VAL A 175 5.42 23.43 -2.41
N LEU A 176 5.41 22.11 -2.22
CA LEU A 176 4.76 21.49 -1.07
C LEU A 176 5.49 21.81 0.23
N ALA A 177 6.82 21.87 0.20
CA ALA A 177 7.66 22.27 1.33
C ALA A 177 7.39 23.73 1.75
N ASP A 178 7.22 24.65 0.79
CA ASP A 178 6.83 26.03 1.11
C ASP A 178 5.42 26.11 1.74
N GLN A 179 4.45 25.39 1.19
CA GLN A 179 3.11 25.31 1.78
C GLN A 179 3.17 24.75 3.22
N TRP A 180 4.04 23.77 3.45
CA TRP A 180 4.29 23.20 4.77
C TRP A 180 4.88 24.24 5.74
N GLU A 181 5.90 25.00 5.33
CA GLU A 181 6.46 26.11 6.12
C GLU A 181 5.37 27.09 6.54
N GLN A 182 4.52 27.52 5.60
CA GLN A 182 3.46 28.49 5.85
C GLN A 182 2.41 27.95 6.82
N PHE A 183 1.99 26.69 6.67
CA PHE A 183 0.96 26.08 7.51
C PHE A 183 1.41 25.86 8.94
N HIS A 184 2.61 25.28 9.12
CA HIS A 184 3.16 24.98 10.44
C HIS A 184 3.89 26.16 11.08
N LYS A 185 4.11 27.24 10.33
CA LYS A 185 4.91 28.40 10.73
C LYS A 185 6.33 27.99 11.14
N VAL A 186 6.90 27.07 10.38
CA VAL A 186 8.26 26.56 10.57
C VAL A 186 9.14 26.93 9.39
N LYS A 187 10.45 26.76 9.58
CA LYS A 187 11.41 26.81 8.48
C LYS A 187 11.92 25.41 8.16
N LEU A 188 12.03 25.12 6.88
CA LEU A 188 12.57 23.89 6.35
C LEU A 188 13.93 24.16 5.74
N GLU A 189 14.85 23.23 5.99
CA GLU A 189 16.14 23.17 5.33
C GLU A 189 16.22 21.86 4.54
N ARG A 190 16.92 21.85 3.41
CA ARG A 190 17.22 20.58 2.72
C ARG A 190 18.09 19.73 3.62
N TYR A 191 17.86 18.43 3.59
CA TYR A 191 18.64 17.52 4.41
C TYR A 191 20.12 17.54 4.01
N ASP A 192 21.01 17.59 5.01
CA ASP A 192 22.45 17.42 4.88
C ASP A 192 22.90 16.37 5.90
N GLY A 193 23.50 15.27 5.41
CA GLY A 193 23.94 14.15 6.26
C GLY A 193 25.16 14.46 7.15
N GLY A 194 25.87 15.55 6.89
CA GLY A 194 26.93 16.05 7.78
C GLY A 194 26.41 16.90 8.94
N LYS A 195 25.17 17.40 8.84
CA LYS A 195 24.57 18.35 9.80
C LYS A 195 23.39 17.74 10.56
N HIS A 196 22.52 16.99 9.88
CA HIS A 196 21.28 16.46 10.44
C HIS A 196 21.41 14.98 10.84
N LYS A 197 20.41 14.47 11.57
CA LYS A 197 20.38 13.06 11.98
C LYS A 197 20.30 12.10 10.81
N VAL A 198 21.17 11.10 10.83
CA VAL A 198 21.16 10.00 9.87
C VAL A 198 20.36 8.85 10.46
N LEU A 199 19.13 8.65 9.97
CA LEU A 199 18.30 7.50 10.35
C LEU A 199 18.64 6.24 9.54
N VAL A 200 18.96 6.40 8.25
CA VAL A 200 19.38 5.33 7.36
C VAL A 200 20.65 5.75 6.62
N GLN A 201 21.68 4.89 6.65
CA GLN A 201 22.94 5.18 6.00
C GLN A 201 22.77 5.20 4.47
N ASN A 202 23.27 6.25 3.82
CA ASN A 202 23.23 6.47 2.36
C ASN A 202 21.82 6.64 1.75
N ASP A 203 20.78 6.85 2.56
CA ASP A 203 19.44 7.16 2.08
C ASP A 203 18.84 8.31 2.92
N PRO A 204 19.14 9.57 2.55
CA PRO A 204 18.72 10.75 3.32
C PRO A 204 17.22 11.04 3.16
N ALA A 205 16.65 11.69 4.18
CA ALA A 205 15.34 12.36 4.08
C ALA A 205 15.43 13.57 3.12
N ASP A 206 14.28 14.16 2.76
CA ASP A 206 14.27 15.31 1.84
C ASP A 206 14.55 16.64 2.56
N TYR A 207 14.01 16.81 3.77
CA TYR A 207 14.06 18.07 4.53
C TYR A 207 14.25 17.84 6.03
N ALA A 208 14.71 18.87 6.74
CA ALA A 208 14.72 18.98 8.19
C ALA A 208 14.01 20.27 8.63
N ILE A 209 13.27 20.21 9.73
CA ILE A 209 12.64 21.37 10.35
C ILE A 209 13.69 22.09 11.19
N VAL A 210 13.94 23.36 10.88
CA VAL A 210 14.88 24.19 11.61
C VAL A 210 14.34 24.45 13.01
N ASP A 211 15.08 24.00 14.02
CA ASP A 211 14.82 24.30 15.42
C ASP A 211 16.08 24.93 16.04
N LEU A 212 16.04 26.26 16.23
CA LEU A 212 17.16 27.01 16.78
C LEU A 212 17.39 26.74 18.28
N ALA A 213 16.47 26.06 18.97
CA ALA A 213 16.63 25.68 20.36
C ALA A 213 17.38 24.34 20.53
N GLN A 214 17.60 23.60 19.44
CA GLN A 214 18.22 22.27 19.47
C GLN A 214 19.40 22.19 18.49
N GLU A 215 20.32 21.26 18.77
CA GLU A 215 21.38 20.93 17.82
C GLU A 215 20.78 20.36 16.52
N PRO A 216 21.35 20.65 15.34
CA PRO A 216 20.83 20.17 14.05
C PRO A 216 20.67 18.65 13.93
N THR A 217 21.44 17.88 14.71
CA THR A 217 21.33 16.42 14.81
C THR A 217 20.10 15.94 15.58
N ALA A 218 19.34 16.83 16.22
CA ALA A 218 18.07 16.52 16.88
C ALA A 218 16.84 16.96 16.07
N TRP A 219 17.05 17.71 14.98
CA TRP A 219 15.96 18.27 14.17
C TRP A 219 15.05 17.18 13.60
N VAL A 220 13.76 17.52 13.48
CA VAL A 220 12.75 16.64 12.88
C VAL A 220 12.93 16.60 11.37
N THR A 221 12.91 15.41 10.80
CA THR A 221 13.12 15.13 9.37
C THR A 221 11.81 14.81 8.67
N LEU A 222 11.68 15.31 7.44
CA LEU A 222 10.51 15.16 6.59
C LEU A 222 10.91 14.58 5.24
N ASP A 223 10.02 13.78 4.67
CA ASP A 223 10.23 13.13 3.38
C ASP A 223 8.91 13.08 2.62
N PHE A 224 8.82 13.87 1.55
CA PHE A 224 7.55 14.09 0.86
C PHE A 224 7.29 12.98 -0.14
N MET A 225 6.06 12.46 -0.15
CA MET A 225 5.66 11.42 -1.08
C MET A 225 4.53 11.88 -2.00
N PHE A 226 4.49 11.26 -3.19
CA PHE A 226 3.45 11.42 -4.20
C PHE A 226 3.32 12.83 -4.78
N THR A 227 4.39 13.63 -4.68
CA THR A 227 4.58 14.83 -5.49
C THR A 227 4.84 14.44 -6.95
N LEU A 228 4.38 15.26 -7.89
CA LEU A 228 4.56 15.05 -9.33
C LEU A 228 5.01 16.34 -9.99
N GLU A 229 6.10 16.28 -10.74
CA GLU A 229 6.55 17.41 -11.57
C GLU A 229 5.48 17.80 -12.61
N PRO A 230 5.43 19.07 -13.06
CA PRO A 230 4.38 19.55 -13.97
C PRO A 230 4.25 18.77 -15.28
N ASP A 231 5.36 18.22 -15.79
CA ASP A 231 5.46 17.44 -17.02
C ASP A 231 5.27 15.92 -16.81
N ALA A 232 5.07 15.47 -15.57
CA ALA A 232 4.94 14.06 -15.25
C ALA A 232 3.62 13.45 -15.78
N ASN A 233 3.70 12.22 -16.28
CA ASN A 233 2.53 11.47 -16.74
C ASN A 233 1.69 10.95 -15.55
N LYS A 234 0.63 11.69 -15.21
CA LYS A 234 -0.30 11.34 -14.13
C LYS A 234 -0.97 9.97 -14.30
N ALA A 235 -1.28 9.58 -15.54
CA ALA A 235 -1.93 8.30 -15.81
C ALA A 235 -0.98 7.13 -15.56
N GLU A 236 0.26 7.19 -16.04
CA GLU A 236 1.26 6.14 -15.76
C GLU A 236 1.66 6.11 -14.28
N PHE A 237 1.72 7.28 -13.62
CA PHE A 237 1.93 7.34 -12.17
C PHE A 237 0.85 6.55 -11.42
N ASN A 238 -0.43 6.82 -11.68
CA ASN A 238 -1.53 6.10 -11.04
C ASN A 238 -1.57 4.62 -11.42
N ARG A 239 -1.39 4.32 -12.72
CA ARG A 239 -1.31 2.95 -13.23
C ARG A 239 -0.23 2.14 -12.50
N SER A 240 0.87 2.77 -12.09
CA SER A 240 1.94 2.07 -11.39
C SER A 240 1.53 1.43 -10.05
N PHE A 241 0.43 1.86 -9.42
CA PHE A 241 -0.07 1.30 -8.16
C PHE A 241 -0.94 0.05 -8.36
N TYR A 242 -1.45 -0.17 -9.58
CA TYR A 242 -2.39 -1.26 -9.85
C TYR A 242 -2.12 -2.01 -11.16
N LYS A 243 -0.98 -1.78 -11.81
CA LYS A 243 -0.60 -2.50 -13.03
C LYS A 243 -0.22 -3.96 -12.81
N SER A 244 0.34 -4.29 -11.64
CA SER A 244 0.64 -5.66 -11.23
C SER A 244 0.98 -5.71 -9.74
N ASP A 245 0.89 -6.90 -9.14
CA ASP A 245 1.20 -7.11 -7.73
C ASP A 245 2.67 -6.80 -7.42
N LYS A 246 3.59 -7.24 -8.29
CA LYS A 246 5.02 -6.89 -8.17
C LYS A 246 5.27 -5.38 -8.20
N ALA A 247 4.52 -4.63 -9.01
CA ALA A 247 4.64 -3.17 -9.03
C ALA A 247 4.10 -2.55 -7.73
N TRP A 248 3.03 -3.12 -7.19
CA TRP A 248 2.47 -2.70 -5.91
C TRP A 248 3.39 -3.02 -4.72
N GLU A 249 3.95 -4.22 -4.64
CA GLU A 249 4.96 -4.58 -3.62
C GLU A 249 6.16 -3.63 -3.66
N LYS A 250 6.65 -3.27 -4.86
CA LYS A 250 7.71 -2.27 -5.02
C LYS A 250 7.30 -0.90 -4.46
N ARG A 251 6.03 -0.50 -4.61
CA ARG A 251 5.51 0.75 -4.04
C ARG A 251 5.40 0.68 -2.52
N GLN A 252 4.91 -0.44 -1.97
CA GLN A 252 4.85 -0.67 -0.52
C GLN A 252 6.24 -0.60 0.12
N ASN A 253 7.22 -1.30 -0.46
CA ASN A 253 8.61 -1.27 0.01
C ASN A 253 9.20 0.14 -0.03
N ARG A 254 8.88 0.91 -1.07
CA ARG A 254 9.29 2.32 -1.15
C ARG A 254 8.66 3.16 -0.03
N ILE A 255 7.37 3.00 0.25
CA ILE A 255 6.71 3.70 1.38
C ILE A 255 7.40 3.35 2.70
N LEU A 256 7.68 2.07 2.95
CA LEU A 256 8.38 1.61 4.15
C LEU A 256 9.79 2.19 4.26
N GLN A 257 10.51 2.29 3.13
CA GLN A 257 11.83 2.93 3.06
C GLN A 257 11.77 4.40 3.48
N HIS A 258 10.81 5.18 2.96
CA HIS A 258 10.59 6.58 3.35
C HIS A 258 10.25 6.69 4.86
N LEU A 259 9.40 5.79 5.39
CA LEU A 259 9.05 5.75 6.82
C LEU A 259 10.22 5.40 7.76
N ALA A 260 11.22 4.68 7.24
CA ALA A 260 12.42 4.31 7.99
C ALA A 260 13.41 5.48 8.09
N LYS A 261 13.51 6.31 7.04
CA LYS A 261 14.53 7.36 6.94
C LYS A 261 14.08 8.75 7.39
N ALA A 262 12.81 8.94 7.71
CA ALA A 262 12.26 10.21 8.20
C ALA A 262 11.38 10.03 9.44
N ASP A 263 11.21 11.11 10.21
CA ASP A 263 10.26 11.13 11.32
C ASP A 263 8.83 11.23 10.84
N PHE A 264 8.58 12.10 9.85
CA PHE A 264 7.28 12.20 9.21
C PHE A 264 7.37 12.06 7.70
N VAL A 265 6.35 11.41 7.14
CA VAL A 265 6.19 11.20 5.70
C VAL A 265 4.88 11.81 5.26
N PRO A 266 4.89 13.09 4.84
CA PRO A 266 3.69 13.72 4.31
C PRO A 266 3.40 13.22 2.88
N MET A 267 2.19 12.69 2.66
CA MET A 267 1.75 12.06 1.41
C MET A 267 0.75 12.94 0.67
N TYR A 268 1.13 13.42 -0.51
CA TYR A 268 0.26 14.30 -1.30
C TYR A 268 -0.77 13.52 -2.11
N LEU A 269 -2.04 13.63 -1.73
CA LEU A 269 -3.10 12.79 -2.29
C LEU A 269 -3.74 13.36 -3.56
N ARG A 270 -3.45 14.62 -3.91
CA ARG A 270 -4.14 15.35 -4.99
C ARG A 270 -4.03 14.69 -6.36
N TYR A 271 -2.92 14.03 -6.66
CA TYR A 271 -2.68 13.41 -7.96
C TYR A 271 -3.11 11.96 -8.05
N LEU A 272 -3.61 11.38 -6.95
CA LEU A 272 -4.05 9.99 -6.91
C LEU A 272 -5.49 9.88 -7.41
N ASP A 273 -5.72 8.93 -8.32
CA ASP A 273 -7.05 8.47 -8.66
C ASP A 273 -7.65 7.65 -7.50
N SER A 274 -8.96 7.40 -7.56
CA SER A 274 -9.68 6.68 -6.51
C SER A 274 -9.08 5.30 -6.25
N LYS A 275 -8.62 4.60 -7.29
CA LYS A 275 -8.07 3.24 -7.19
C LYS A 275 -6.71 3.22 -6.48
N ALA A 276 -5.81 4.12 -6.86
CA ALA A 276 -4.50 4.27 -6.24
C ALA A 276 -4.63 4.73 -4.78
N LEU A 277 -5.50 5.70 -4.52
CA LEU A 277 -5.74 6.21 -3.17
C LEU A 277 -6.27 5.13 -2.24
N VAL A 278 -7.28 4.38 -2.69
CA VAL A 278 -7.86 3.26 -1.93
C VAL A 278 -6.78 2.23 -1.56
N LYS A 279 -5.90 1.88 -2.50
CA LYS A 279 -4.77 0.97 -2.23
C LYS A 279 -3.79 1.55 -1.19
N ILE A 280 -3.42 2.81 -1.34
CA ILE A 280 -2.48 3.47 -0.43
C ILE A 280 -3.08 3.55 0.97
N ILE A 281 -4.30 4.07 1.13
CA ILE A 281 -4.94 4.19 2.43
C ILE A 281 -5.18 2.81 3.06
N GLY A 282 -5.56 1.80 2.27
CA GLY A 282 -5.69 0.43 2.73
C GLY A 282 -4.37 -0.12 3.29
N PHE A 283 -3.26 0.16 2.62
CA PHE A 283 -1.93 -0.21 3.11
C PHE A 283 -1.53 0.56 4.37
N VAL A 284 -1.72 1.89 4.40
CA VAL A 284 -1.45 2.72 5.58
C VAL A 284 -2.18 2.17 6.80
N LEU A 285 -3.45 1.82 6.66
CA LEU A 285 -4.26 1.24 7.73
C LEU A 285 -3.79 -0.16 8.18
N SER A 286 -3.09 -0.90 7.32
CA SER A 286 -2.49 -2.19 7.65
C SER A 286 -1.15 -2.09 8.39
N LEU A 287 -0.52 -0.91 8.40
CA LEU A 287 0.76 -0.71 9.07
C LEU A 287 0.60 -0.76 10.60
N PRO A 288 1.67 -1.09 11.36
CA PRO A 288 1.75 -0.85 12.79
C PRO A 288 1.46 0.60 13.20
N LYS A 289 0.96 0.83 14.42
CA LYS A 289 0.50 2.15 14.87
C LYS A 289 1.60 3.20 14.92
N ASP A 290 2.80 2.81 15.35
CA ASP A 290 4.00 3.64 15.34
C ASP A 290 4.36 4.15 13.95
N LEU A 291 4.16 3.33 12.90
CA LEU A 291 4.37 3.76 11.52
C LEU A 291 3.21 4.62 10.99
N GLN A 292 1.98 4.38 11.43
CA GLN A 292 0.82 5.22 11.08
C GLN A 292 0.97 6.65 11.60
N GLU A 293 1.52 6.83 12.80
CA GLU A 293 1.73 8.15 13.43
C GLU A 293 2.75 9.02 12.69
N LYS A 294 3.67 8.41 11.95
CA LYS A 294 4.61 9.11 11.06
C LYS A 294 3.95 9.65 9.79
N ILE A 295 2.77 9.16 9.41
CA ILE A 295 2.15 9.47 8.12
C ILE A 295 1.20 10.65 8.26
N ILE A 296 1.32 11.59 7.31
CA ILE A 296 0.47 12.78 7.27
C ILE A 296 -0.16 12.87 5.87
N LEU A 297 -1.47 12.72 5.80
CA LEU A 297 -2.22 12.80 4.54
C LEU A 297 -2.43 14.27 4.17
N ILE A 298 -1.92 14.68 3.01
CA ILE A 298 -2.05 16.05 2.50
C ILE A 298 -3.05 16.13 1.35
N GLU A 299 -3.96 17.10 1.44
CA GLU A 299 -4.91 17.48 0.39
C GLU A 299 -4.69 18.89 -0.19
#